data_AF-A8NPI9-F1
#
_entry.id   AF-A8NPI9-F1
#
_cell.length_a   1.000
_cell.length_b   1.000
_cell.length_c   1.000
_cell.angle_alpha   90.00
_cell.angle_beta   90.00
_cell.angle_gamma   90.00
#
_symmetry.space_group_name_H-M   'P 1'
#
loop_
_entity.id
_entity.type
_entity.pdbx_description
1 polymer ?
#
loop_
_entity_poly.entity_id
_entity_poly.type
_entity_poly.pdbx_seq_one_letter_code
_entity_poly.pdbx_strand_id
1 'polypeptide(L)'
;MSTKQQKVVPKMEINSRKLTSVISQLVEAVKAGNLKALDELADIMEKRTYTVSIIEAVLTHLRKENIPPKGDDETFRAMPMDSLFACFLSCLIMCDRTTTHKNETVKRIIGQIEGILGWISCFLKFAIRTFTMSDLAPTLSSTSYTVLRLLSLDGDLTDAVLRSPSTAEALLDHLSAPLYDIRGKPLYVLEDDDDRSRVDPTLALLQEYPRNPAGWSILTSRILASRFTTMRFCEGYLGRMERLPKLGALGLHPNTLAQDFGALYYTLGQFISTPKIHQEFRRQRILTRWVRTVLDLEMYFMPEHTFLFLSHIFRASYQPGSNPVKGFEEVLEAGIFYPLMSAMTKPTSHRQDYRKVVDCIAQALLAFGYHPRTAKRLRRDFEEHISLWRRQCPPLMDPGQWKELL
;
A
#
# COMPACT_ATOMS: atom_id res chain seq x y z
N MET A 1 -7.47 -19.58 -21.62
CA MET A 1 -8.92 -19.32 -21.61
C MET A 1 -9.63 -20.61 -21.27
N SER A 2 -10.01 -20.77 -20.00
CA SER A 2 -10.96 -21.78 -19.52
C SER A 2 -11.89 -21.00 -18.60
N THR A 3 -13.01 -20.56 -19.14
CA THR A 3 -14.10 -19.92 -18.40
C THR A 3 -14.71 -20.98 -17.50
N LYS A 4 -14.26 -21.04 -16.24
CA LYS A 4 -15.03 -21.72 -15.19
C LYS A 4 -16.37 -20.99 -15.11
N GLN A 5 -17.43 -21.62 -15.60
CA GLN A 5 -18.79 -21.15 -15.42
C GLN A 5 -19.01 -20.98 -13.91
N GLN A 6 -19.18 -19.73 -13.46
CA GLN A 6 -19.75 -19.45 -12.15
C GLN A 6 -21.11 -20.13 -12.12
N LYS A 7 -21.19 -21.22 -11.36
CA LYS A 7 -22.41 -21.97 -11.13
C LYS A 7 -23.32 -21.03 -10.34
N VAL A 8 -24.26 -20.38 -11.01
CA VAL A 8 -25.29 -19.56 -10.37
C VAL A 8 -26.12 -20.50 -9.51
N VAL A 9 -25.79 -20.56 -8.22
CA VAL A 9 -26.55 -21.32 -7.24
C VAL A 9 -27.91 -20.61 -7.11
N PRO A 10 -29.05 -21.30 -7.34
CA PRO A 10 -30.35 -20.69 -7.19
C PRO A 10 -30.48 -20.17 -5.76
N LYS A 11 -30.83 -18.89 -5.59
CA LYS A 11 -31.20 -18.31 -4.30
C LYS A 11 -32.44 -19.07 -3.81
N MET A 12 -32.21 -20.14 -3.04
CA MET A 12 -33.28 -20.82 -2.32
C MET A 12 -33.90 -19.81 -1.36
N GLU A 13 -35.18 -19.54 -1.50
CA GLU A 13 -35.99 -18.90 -0.46
C GLU A 13 -36.11 -19.87 0.73
N ILE A 14 -35.03 -19.97 1.51
CA ILE A 14 -35.04 -20.73 2.74
C ILE A 14 -35.91 -19.95 3.72
N ASN A 15 -36.96 -20.61 4.22
CA ASN A 15 -37.79 -20.11 5.32
C ASN A 15 -36.89 -19.61 6.46
N SER A 16 -37.06 -18.36 6.88
CA SER A 16 -36.18 -17.67 7.84
C SER A 16 -35.97 -18.45 9.14
N ARG A 17 -36.98 -19.20 9.61
CA ARG A 17 -36.86 -20.07 10.79
C ARG A 17 -35.90 -21.24 10.57
N LYS A 18 -35.94 -21.85 9.38
CA LYS A 18 -35.03 -22.94 9.00
C LYS A 18 -33.60 -22.43 8.89
N LEU A 19 -33.42 -21.23 8.32
CA LEU A 19 -32.11 -20.61 8.19
C LEU A 19 -31.47 -20.32 9.56
N THR A 20 -32.22 -19.77 10.52
CA THR A 20 -31.71 -19.55 11.88
C THR A 20 -31.27 -20.85 12.55
N SER A 21 -32.05 -21.93 12.40
CA SER A 21 -31.70 -23.24 12.96
C SER A 21 -30.41 -23.81 12.36
N VAL A 22 -30.22 -23.67 11.03
CA VAL A 22 -29.01 -24.12 10.34
C VAL A 22 -27.79 -23.35 10.82
N ILE A 23 -27.90 -22.02 10.95
CA ILE A 23 -26.81 -21.17 11.45
C ILE A 23 -26.43 -21.55 12.88
N SER A 24 -27.40 -21.77 13.77
CA SER A 24 -27.11 -22.23 15.13
C SER A 24 -26.35 -23.56 15.16
N GLN A 25 -26.72 -24.52 14.30
CA GLN A 25 -26.01 -25.80 14.20
C GLN A 25 -24.57 -25.61 13.68
N LEU A 26 -24.37 -24.76 12.68
CA LEU A 26 -23.04 -24.44 12.15
C LEU A 26 -22.17 -23.74 13.19
N VAL A 27 -22.72 -22.81 13.95
CA VAL A 27 -22.01 -22.12 15.05
C VAL A 27 -21.49 -23.13 16.08
N GLU A 28 -22.33 -24.07 16.52
CA GLU A 28 -21.90 -25.10 17.47
C GLU A 28 -20.89 -26.08 16.85
N ALA A 29 -21.05 -26.43 15.57
CA ALA A 29 -20.07 -27.24 14.86
C ALA A 29 -18.70 -26.54 14.74
N VAL A 30 -18.67 -25.24 14.43
CA VAL A 30 -17.44 -24.44 14.39
C VAL A 30 -16.77 -24.40 15.75
N LYS A 31 -17.53 -24.17 16.84
CA LYS A 31 -16.99 -24.21 18.21
C LYS A 31 -16.40 -25.58 18.57
N ALA A 32 -16.98 -26.65 18.06
CA ALA A 32 -16.49 -28.02 18.24
C ALA A 32 -15.28 -28.37 17.36
N GLY A 33 -14.77 -27.44 16.55
CA GLY A 33 -13.61 -27.66 15.67
C GLY A 33 -13.95 -28.21 14.29
N ASN A 34 -15.21 -28.21 13.86
CA ASN A 34 -15.56 -28.60 12.50
C ASN A 34 -15.21 -27.47 11.52
N LEU A 35 -14.05 -27.58 10.88
CA LEU A 35 -13.52 -26.56 9.99
C LEU A 35 -14.32 -26.42 8.68
N LYS A 36 -15.01 -27.47 8.22
CA LYS A 36 -15.90 -27.39 7.03
C LYS A 36 -17.11 -26.49 7.29
N ALA A 37 -17.54 -26.42 8.54
CA ALA A 37 -18.65 -25.55 8.93
C ALA A 37 -18.26 -24.04 8.82
N LEU A 38 -16.97 -23.69 8.76
CA LEU A 38 -16.54 -22.30 8.52
C LEU A 38 -16.89 -21.84 7.11
N ASP A 39 -16.65 -22.68 6.10
CA ASP A 39 -16.99 -22.37 4.70
C ASP A 39 -18.50 -22.19 4.54
N GLU A 40 -19.28 -23.17 5.01
CA GLU A 40 -20.74 -23.11 4.95
C GLU A 40 -21.28 -21.89 5.70
N LEU A 41 -20.69 -21.56 6.85
CA LEU A 41 -21.10 -20.40 7.63
C LEU A 41 -20.75 -19.09 6.91
N ALA A 42 -19.58 -18.99 6.27
CA ALA A 42 -19.18 -17.81 5.51
C ALA A 42 -20.11 -17.57 4.30
N ASP A 43 -20.51 -18.64 3.61
CA ASP A 43 -21.35 -18.58 2.40
C ASP A 43 -22.80 -18.15 2.69
N ILE A 44 -23.35 -18.54 3.85
CA ILE A 44 -24.74 -18.20 4.22
C ILE A 44 -24.85 -16.95 5.11
N MET A 45 -23.72 -16.35 5.49
CA MET A 45 -23.70 -15.19 6.38
C MET A 45 -24.18 -13.94 5.65
N GLU A 46 -25.23 -13.34 6.19
CA GLU A 46 -25.78 -12.09 5.69
C GLU A 46 -25.96 -11.12 6.87
N LYS A 47 -26.07 -9.82 6.58
CA LYS A 47 -26.30 -8.79 7.59
C LYS A 47 -27.50 -9.08 8.51
N ARG A 48 -28.56 -9.71 7.98
CA ARG A 48 -29.77 -10.08 8.75
C ARG A 48 -29.62 -11.36 9.59
N THR A 49 -28.67 -12.22 9.24
CA THR A 49 -28.44 -13.50 9.92
C THR A 49 -27.25 -13.47 10.88
N TYR A 50 -26.43 -12.42 10.81
CA TYR A 50 -25.33 -12.20 11.73
C TYR A 50 -25.78 -12.13 13.20
N THR A 51 -25.03 -12.80 14.07
CA THR A 51 -25.17 -12.79 15.52
C THR A 51 -23.80 -12.76 16.19
N VAL A 52 -23.72 -12.27 17.42
CA VAL A 52 -22.45 -12.22 18.18
C VAL A 52 -21.88 -13.63 18.41
N SER A 53 -22.72 -14.66 18.50
CA SER A 53 -22.25 -16.04 18.67
C SER A 53 -21.47 -16.58 17.47
N ILE A 54 -21.69 -16.04 16.27
CA ILE A 54 -20.90 -16.41 15.08
C ILE A 54 -19.46 -15.93 15.26
N ILE A 55 -19.25 -14.65 15.60
CA ILE A 55 -17.88 -14.15 15.81
C ILE A 55 -17.21 -14.83 17.00
N GLU A 56 -17.93 -15.15 18.08
CA GLU A 56 -17.39 -15.92 19.19
C GLU A 56 -16.86 -17.29 18.75
N ALA A 57 -17.61 -17.99 17.89
CA ALA A 57 -17.22 -19.30 17.35
C ALA A 57 -15.99 -19.20 16.43
N VAL A 58 -15.90 -18.16 15.60
CA VAL A 58 -14.71 -17.93 14.78
C VAL A 58 -13.49 -17.61 15.65
N LEU A 59 -13.68 -16.76 16.67
CA LEU A 59 -12.60 -16.34 17.57
C LEU A 59 -12.04 -17.48 18.43
N THR A 60 -12.75 -18.60 18.65
CA THR A 60 -12.16 -19.74 19.38
C THR A 60 -10.92 -20.31 18.70
N HIS A 61 -10.83 -20.18 17.37
CA HIS A 61 -9.71 -20.65 16.57
C HIS A 61 -8.57 -19.63 16.51
N LEU A 62 -8.88 -18.34 16.63
CA LEU A 62 -7.92 -17.23 16.55
C LEU A 62 -7.33 -16.82 17.90
N ARG A 63 -7.47 -17.66 18.92
CA ARG A 63 -6.90 -17.42 20.26
C ARG A 63 -5.38 -17.43 20.22
N LYS A 64 -4.79 -16.61 21.08
CA LYS A 64 -3.32 -16.46 21.19
C LYS A 64 -2.65 -17.77 21.61
N GLU A 65 -3.29 -18.54 22.47
CA GLU A 65 -2.79 -19.81 22.99
C GLU A 65 -2.69 -20.89 21.90
N ASN A 66 -3.45 -20.73 20.81
CA ASN A 66 -3.46 -21.66 19.70
C ASN A 66 -2.45 -21.31 18.61
N ILE A 67 -1.76 -20.17 18.70
CA ILE A 67 -0.79 -19.76 17.67
C ILE A 67 0.31 -20.83 17.57
N PRO A 68 0.61 -21.34 16.36
CA PRO A 68 1.59 -22.40 16.20
C PRO A 68 2.97 -21.93 16.67
N PRO A 69 3.76 -22.79 17.33
CA PRO A 69 5.13 -22.47 17.65
C PRO A 69 5.91 -22.19 16.36
N LYS A 70 6.97 -21.37 16.47
CA LYS A 70 7.76 -20.97 15.30
C LYS A 70 8.27 -22.19 14.53
N GLY A 71 7.92 -22.28 13.25
CA GLY A 71 8.36 -23.36 12.35
C GLY A 71 7.43 -24.56 12.30
N ASP A 72 6.28 -24.52 12.97
CA ASP A 72 5.25 -25.55 12.84
C ASP A 72 4.34 -25.29 11.62
N ASP A 73 4.74 -25.89 10.51
CA ASP A 73 4.03 -25.80 9.23
C ASP A 73 2.83 -26.76 9.17
N GLU A 74 2.83 -27.82 9.98
CA GLU A 74 1.79 -28.85 9.95
C GLU A 74 0.45 -28.29 10.46
N THR A 75 0.48 -27.42 11.46
CA THR A 75 -0.74 -26.75 11.92
C THR A 75 -1.39 -25.90 10.82
N PHE A 76 -0.60 -25.22 9.99
CA PHE A 76 -1.14 -24.44 8.86
C PHE A 76 -1.64 -25.31 7.71
N ARG A 77 -1.12 -26.53 7.56
CA ARG A 77 -1.63 -27.51 6.58
C ARG A 77 -2.94 -28.14 7.04
N ALA A 78 -3.10 -28.32 8.35
CA ALA A 78 -4.30 -28.91 8.95
C ALA A 78 -5.46 -27.91 9.09
N MET A 79 -5.17 -26.62 9.24
CA MET A 79 -6.18 -25.58 9.43
C MET A 79 -6.47 -24.83 8.11
N PRO A 80 -7.75 -24.75 7.65
CA PRO A 80 -8.10 -24.01 6.45
C PRO A 80 -8.14 -22.52 6.76
N MET A 81 -6.97 -21.90 6.78
CA MET A 81 -6.79 -20.49 7.15
C MET A 81 -7.58 -19.55 6.24
N ASP A 82 -7.68 -19.85 4.95
CA ASP A 82 -8.46 -19.04 4.00
C ASP A 82 -9.94 -19.01 4.38
N SER A 83 -10.52 -20.17 4.70
CA SER A 83 -11.90 -20.31 5.19
C SER A 83 -12.12 -19.58 6.51
N LEU A 84 -11.16 -19.72 7.44
CA LEU A 84 -11.23 -19.06 8.75
C LEU A 84 -11.20 -17.53 8.60
N PHE A 85 -10.28 -16.99 7.80
CA PHE A 85 -10.20 -15.55 7.57
C PHE A 85 -11.35 -15.02 6.71
N ALA A 86 -11.85 -15.77 5.74
CA ALA A 86 -13.05 -15.40 5.00
C ALA A 86 -14.27 -15.30 5.94
N CYS A 87 -14.49 -16.30 6.80
CA CYS A 87 -15.56 -16.26 7.78
C CYS A 87 -15.38 -15.13 8.80
N PHE A 88 -14.15 -14.86 9.25
CA PHE A 88 -13.84 -13.75 10.14
C PHE A 88 -14.13 -12.41 9.46
N LEU A 89 -13.67 -12.21 8.23
CA LEU A 89 -13.89 -11.01 7.43
C LEU A 89 -15.38 -10.76 7.20
N SER A 90 -16.16 -11.81 6.88
CA SER A 90 -17.61 -11.73 6.77
C SER A 90 -18.26 -11.24 8.07
N CYS A 91 -17.78 -11.69 9.24
CA CYS A 91 -18.24 -11.14 10.52
C CYS A 91 -17.98 -9.63 10.62
N LEU A 92 -16.79 -9.15 10.22
CA LEU A 92 -16.44 -7.73 10.26
C LEU A 92 -17.29 -6.88 9.31
N ILE A 93 -17.72 -7.45 8.19
CA ILE A 93 -18.57 -6.75 7.21
C ILE A 93 -20.02 -6.70 7.72
N MET A 94 -20.52 -7.80 8.30
CA MET A 94 -21.93 -7.94 8.66
C MET A 94 -22.29 -7.41 10.05
N CYS A 95 -21.32 -7.10 10.91
CA CYS A 95 -21.57 -6.67 12.29
C CYS A 95 -22.22 -5.28 12.40
N ASP A 96 -22.24 -4.50 11.31
CA ASP A 96 -22.82 -3.14 11.25
C ASP A 96 -24.37 -3.14 11.17
N ARG A 97 -25.02 -4.30 11.35
CA ARG A 97 -26.48 -4.43 11.38
C ARG A 97 -27.14 -3.50 12.39
N THR A 98 -26.62 -3.45 13.61
CA THR A 98 -27.06 -2.50 14.65
C THR A 98 -25.85 -2.04 15.44
N THR A 99 -25.92 -0.86 16.04
CA THR A 99 -24.85 -0.33 16.92
C THR A 99 -24.51 -1.29 18.04
N THR A 100 -25.51 -1.96 18.64
CA THR A 100 -25.31 -2.96 19.69
C THR A 100 -24.50 -4.16 19.19
N HIS A 101 -24.83 -4.72 18.02
CA HIS A 101 -24.07 -5.84 17.46
C HIS A 101 -22.63 -5.44 17.14
N LYS A 102 -22.45 -4.26 16.54
CA LYS A 102 -21.12 -3.71 16.24
C LYS A 102 -20.28 -3.57 17.51
N ASN A 103 -20.83 -2.94 18.55
CA ASN A 103 -20.13 -2.70 19.81
C ASN A 103 -19.75 -4.01 20.53
N GLU A 104 -20.66 -4.98 20.60
CA GLU A 104 -20.37 -6.29 21.20
C GLU A 104 -19.30 -7.04 20.39
N THR A 105 -19.36 -6.98 19.06
CA THR A 105 -18.35 -7.58 18.17
C THR A 105 -16.97 -6.97 18.41
N VAL A 106 -16.88 -5.64 18.42
CA VAL A 106 -15.64 -4.90 18.69
C VAL A 106 -15.07 -5.29 20.05
N LYS A 107 -15.92 -5.34 21.10
CA LYS A 107 -15.50 -5.77 22.44
C LYS A 107 -14.87 -7.16 22.46
N ARG A 108 -15.45 -8.13 21.73
CA ARG A 108 -14.88 -9.49 21.66
C ARG A 108 -13.57 -9.54 20.87
N ILE A 109 -13.48 -8.77 19.78
CA ILE A 109 -12.26 -8.66 18.97
C ILE A 109 -11.13 -8.03 19.77
N ILE A 110 -11.37 -6.90 20.46
CA ILE A 110 -10.36 -6.22 21.29
C ILE A 110 -9.78 -7.20 22.32
N GLY A 111 -10.62 -8.00 22.97
CA GLY A 111 -10.17 -9.00 23.95
C GLY A 111 -9.27 -10.11 23.37
N GLN A 112 -9.22 -10.28 22.05
CA GLN A 112 -8.42 -11.31 21.37
C GLN A 112 -7.50 -10.76 20.28
N ILE A 113 -7.29 -9.44 20.23
CA ILE A 113 -6.66 -8.78 19.09
C ILE A 113 -5.24 -9.27 18.80
N GLU A 114 -4.46 -9.52 19.86
CA GLU A 114 -3.11 -10.08 19.75
C GLU A 114 -3.10 -11.50 19.18
N GLY A 115 -4.12 -12.31 19.49
CA GLY A 115 -4.29 -13.64 18.91
C GLY A 115 -4.57 -13.57 17.41
N ILE A 116 -5.55 -12.76 17.02
CA ILE A 116 -5.97 -12.55 15.63
C ILE A 116 -4.78 -12.06 14.78
N LEU A 117 -4.09 -11.03 15.24
CA LEU A 117 -2.95 -10.45 14.51
C LEU A 117 -1.73 -11.38 14.51
N GLY A 118 -1.52 -12.16 15.57
CA GLY A 118 -0.49 -13.18 15.63
C GLY A 118 -0.73 -14.30 14.59
N TRP A 119 -1.96 -14.77 14.46
CA TRP A 119 -2.36 -15.72 13.43
C TRP A 119 -2.16 -15.17 12.02
N ILE A 120 -2.56 -13.93 11.76
CA ILE A 120 -2.32 -13.25 10.47
C ILE A 120 -0.82 -13.21 10.17
N SER A 121 0.01 -12.79 11.13
CA SER A 121 1.46 -12.71 10.95
C SER A 121 2.09 -14.08 10.66
N CYS A 122 1.74 -15.12 11.43
CA CYS A 122 2.30 -16.45 11.22
C CYS A 122 1.82 -17.08 9.91
N PHE A 123 0.53 -16.93 9.56
CA PHE A 123 0.00 -17.44 8.30
C PHE A 123 0.66 -16.77 7.10
N LEU A 124 0.88 -15.45 7.16
CA LEU A 124 1.57 -14.72 6.10
C LEU A 124 3.00 -15.21 5.89
N LYS A 125 3.77 -15.43 6.97
CA LYS A 125 5.12 -16.00 6.89
C LYS A 125 5.11 -17.41 6.28
N PHE A 126 4.15 -18.23 6.66
CA PHE A 126 3.95 -19.56 6.08
C PHE A 126 3.64 -19.47 4.58
N ALA A 127 2.66 -18.64 4.19
CA ALA A 127 2.24 -18.44 2.81
C ALA A 127 3.39 -17.95 1.92
N ILE A 128 4.14 -16.90 2.35
CA ILE A 128 5.29 -16.37 1.59
C ILE A 128 6.34 -17.45 1.29
N ARG A 129 6.54 -18.40 2.21
CA ARG A 129 7.53 -19.48 2.06
C ARG A 129 7.02 -20.65 1.24
N THR A 130 5.73 -20.98 1.31
CA THR A 130 5.20 -22.27 0.85
C THR A 130 4.24 -22.18 -0.32
N PHE A 131 3.53 -21.06 -0.47
CA PHE A 131 2.49 -20.93 -1.48
C PHE A 131 3.08 -20.69 -2.86
N THR A 132 2.37 -21.17 -3.88
CA THR A 132 2.66 -20.77 -5.24
C THR A 132 2.31 -19.30 -5.44
N MET A 133 2.84 -18.68 -6.49
CA MET A 133 2.55 -17.28 -6.77
C MET A 133 1.07 -16.99 -7.05
N SER A 134 0.32 -17.97 -7.58
CA SER A 134 -1.13 -17.82 -7.79
C SER A 134 -1.92 -17.81 -6.49
N ASP A 135 -1.48 -18.55 -5.49
CA ASP A 135 -2.17 -18.65 -4.20
C ASP A 135 -1.72 -17.54 -3.25
N LEU A 136 -0.46 -17.10 -3.37
CA LEU A 136 0.11 -16.03 -2.53
C LEU A 136 -0.60 -14.69 -2.73
N ALA A 137 -0.94 -14.30 -3.96
CA ALA A 137 -1.54 -12.98 -4.21
C ALA A 137 -2.93 -12.81 -3.54
N PRO A 138 -3.89 -13.75 -3.66
CA PRO A 138 -5.14 -13.71 -2.89
C PRO A 138 -4.92 -13.70 -1.38
N THR A 139 -4.01 -14.53 -0.87
CA THR A 139 -3.68 -14.54 0.57
C THR A 139 -3.17 -13.19 1.05
N LEU A 140 -2.24 -12.58 0.31
CA LEU A 140 -1.71 -11.24 0.62
C LEU A 140 -2.82 -10.19 0.65
N SER A 141 -3.74 -10.24 -0.32
CA SER A 141 -4.88 -9.32 -0.38
C SER A 141 -5.81 -9.51 0.81
N SER A 142 -6.21 -10.76 1.09
CA SER A 142 -7.16 -11.11 2.14
C SER A 142 -6.67 -10.73 3.54
N THR A 143 -5.41 -11.05 3.87
CA THR A 143 -4.88 -10.75 5.22
C THR A 143 -4.72 -9.26 5.46
N SER A 144 -4.21 -8.50 4.48
CA SER A 144 -4.06 -7.05 4.62
C SER A 144 -5.42 -6.33 4.62
N TYR A 145 -6.36 -6.77 3.79
CA TYR A 145 -7.73 -6.26 3.81
C TYR A 145 -8.44 -6.56 5.14
N THR A 146 -8.22 -7.73 5.73
CA THR A 146 -8.74 -8.08 7.06
C THR A 146 -8.24 -7.11 8.12
N VAL A 147 -6.94 -6.79 8.12
CA VAL A 147 -6.37 -5.79 9.05
C VAL A 147 -6.98 -4.41 8.83
N LEU A 148 -7.13 -3.97 7.58
CA LEU A 148 -7.79 -2.70 7.27
C LEU A 148 -9.25 -2.65 7.75
N ARG A 149 -9.99 -3.75 7.59
CA ARG A 149 -11.36 -3.83 8.09
C ARG A 149 -11.41 -3.68 9.60
N LEU A 150 -10.45 -4.24 10.34
CA LEU A 150 -10.35 -4.02 11.78
C LEU A 150 -10.15 -2.53 12.12
N LEU A 151 -9.28 -1.82 11.39
CA LEU A 151 -9.08 -0.38 11.58
C LEU A 151 -10.36 0.43 11.30
N SER A 152 -11.17 0.01 10.32
CA SER A 152 -12.39 0.74 9.96
C SER A 152 -13.57 0.56 10.93
N LEU A 153 -13.49 -0.40 11.86
CA LEU A 153 -14.62 -0.73 12.74
C LEU A 153 -14.78 0.27 13.87
N ASP A 154 -13.71 0.56 14.60
CA ASP A 154 -13.77 1.37 15.82
C ASP A 154 -12.42 2.04 16.13
N GLY A 155 -12.46 3.19 16.81
CA GLY A 155 -11.26 3.97 17.16
C GLY A 155 -10.36 3.27 18.18
N ASP A 156 -10.92 2.58 19.17
CA ASP A 156 -10.14 1.84 20.17
C ASP A 156 -9.47 0.62 19.51
N LEU A 157 -10.20 -0.02 18.58
CA LEU A 157 -9.65 -1.12 17.79
C LEU A 157 -8.54 -0.64 16.84
N THR A 158 -8.69 0.55 16.24
CA THR A 158 -7.64 1.18 15.43
C THR A 158 -6.35 1.33 16.21
N ASP A 159 -6.43 1.88 17.42
CA ASP A 159 -5.26 2.08 18.28
C ASP A 159 -4.64 0.75 18.70
N ALA A 160 -5.46 -0.24 19.10
CA ALA A 160 -4.99 -1.57 19.47
C ALA A 160 -4.27 -2.28 18.32
N VAL A 161 -4.82 -2.24 17.10
CA VAL A 161 -4.22 -2.87 15.91
C VAL A 161 -2.90 -2.20 15.54
N LEU A 162 -2.85 -0.87 15.48
CA LEU A 162 -1.62 -0.15 15.06
C LEU A 162 -0.51 -0.25 16.11
N ARG A 163 -0.85 -0.42 17.39
CA ARG A 163 0.12 -0.64 18.47
C ARG A 163 0.58 -2.09 18.61
N SER A 164 -0.09 -3.04 17.95
CA SER A 164 0.32 -4.43 18.01
C SER A 164 1.63 -4.66 17.23
N PRO A 165 2.66 -5.26 17.87
CA PRO A 165 3.88 -5.64 17.15
C PRO A 165 3.61 -6.63 16.01
N SER A 166 2.59 -7.49 16.15
CA SER A 166 2.20 -8.47 15.13
C SER A 166 1.70 -7.81 13.86
N THR A 167 0.97 -6.68 13.96
CA THR A 167 0.56 -5.89 12.79
C THR A 167 1.76 -5.30 12.07
N ALA A 168 2.72 -4.75 12.82
CA ALA A 168 3.92 -4.18 12.23
C ALA A 168 4.76 -5.27 11.52
N GLU A 169 4.90 -6.46 12.12
CA GLU A 169 5.55 -7.60 11.48
C GLU A 169 4.81 -8.04 10.22
N ALA A 170 3.49 -8.20 10.27
CA ALA A 170 2.69 -8.58 9.11
C ALA A 170 2.81 -7.55 7.97
N LEU A 171 2.78 -6.24 8.28
CA LEU A 171 2.99 -5.19 7.29
C LEU A 171 4.38 -5.28 6.63
N LEU A 172 5.43 -5.52 7.42
CA LEU A 172 6.79 -5.69 6.88
C LEU A 172 6.92 -6.92 6.00
N ASP A 173 6.26 -8.03 6.37
CA ASP A 173 6.21 -9.24 5.56
C ASP A 173 5.43 -8.99 4.25
N HIS A 174 4.31 -8.26 4.29
CA HIS A 174 3.58 -7.83 3.09
C HIS A 174 4.41 -6.95 2.17
N LEU A 175 5.15 -5.99 2.73
CA LEU A 175 6.03 -5.11 1.95
C LEU A 175 7.18 -5.88 1.33
N SER A 176 7.69 -6.91 2.02
CA SER A 176 8.83 -7.71 1.60
C SER A 176 8.46 -8.95 0.79
N ALA A 177 7.17 -9.18 0.56
CA ALA A 177 6.68 -10.29 -0.25
C ALA A 177 7.06 -10.08 -1.72
N PRO A 178 7.20 -11.17 -2.50
CA PRO A 178 7.36 -11.07 -3.95
C PRO A 178 6.28 -10.16 -4.55
N LEU A 179 6.69 -9.32 -5.50
CA LEU A 179 5.80 -8.40 -6.22
C LEU A 179 5.52 -8.84 -7.66
N TYR A 180 6.26 -9.85 -8.12
CA TYR A 180 6.21 -10.38 -9.47
C TYR A 180 6.28 -11.91 -9.41
N ASP A 181 5.60 -12.57 -10.34
CA ASP A 181 5.76 -14.00 -10.55
C ASP A 181 7.09 -14.32 -11.25
N ILE A 182 7.35 -15.62 -11.46
CA ILE A 182 8.55 -16.11 -12.15
C ILE A 182 8.67 -15.64 -13.62
N ARG A 183 7.59 -15.10 -14.20
CA ARG A 183 7.53 -14.55 -15.57
C ARG A 183 7.63 -13.02 -15.57
N GLY A 184 7.81 -12.39 -14.41
CA GLY A 184 7.85 -10.94 -14.27
C GLY A 184 6.48 -10.26 -14.33
N LYS A 185 5.37 -11.01 -14.28
CA LYS A 185 4.02 -10.44 -14.19
C LYS A 185 3.78 -9.93 -12.76
N PRO A 186 3.26 -8.71 -12.57
CA PRO A 186 2.90 -8.21 -11.25
C PRO A 186 1.95 -9.18 -10.52
N LEU A 187 2.27 -9.45 -9.26
CA LEU A 187 1.34 -10.11 -8.34
C LEU A 187 0.31 -9.10 -7.91
N TYR A 188 -0.88 -9.23 -8.49
CA TYR A 188 -2.05 -8.41 -8.22
C TYR A 188 -3.29 -9.22 -8.62
N VAL A 189 -4.34 -9.17 -7.79
CA VAL A 189 -5.60 -9.85 -8.04
C VAL A 189 -6.50 -8.90 -8.84
N LEU A 190 -6.64 -9.18 -10.14
CA LEU A 190 -7.60 -8.51 -11.03
C LEU A 190 -8.65 -9.57 -11.40
N GLU A 191 -9.58 -9.86 -10.49
CA GLU A 191 -10.63 -10.84 -10.80
C GLU A 191 -11.80 -10.16 -11.51
N ASP A 192 -12.20 -8.96 -11.09
CA ASP A 192 -13.32 -8.21 -11.68
C ASP A 192 -13.04 -6.71 -11.90
N ASP A 193 -13.95 -6.01 -12.60
CA ASP A 193 -13.88 -4.54 -12.78
C ASP A 193 -13.92 -3.78 -11.44
N ASP A 194 -14.63 -4.30 -10.44
CA ASP A 194 -14.63 -3.75 -9.08
C ASP A 194 -13.23 -3.79 -8.45
N ASP A 195 -12.42 -4.82 -8.75
CA ASP A 195 -11.07 -4.93 -8.21
C ASP A 195 -10.10 -3.92 -8.81
N ARG A 196 -10.34 -3.49 -10.07
CA ARG A 196 -9.52 -2.44 -10.71
C ARG A 196 -9.62 -1.08 -10.03
N SER A 197 -10.64 -0.88 -9.20
CA SER A 197 -10.87 0.35 -8.43
C SER A 197 -10.29 0.30 -7.01
N ARG A 198 -9.85 -0.87 -6.53
CA ARG A 198 -9.44 -1.06 -5.13
C ARG A 198 -7.99 -0.69 -4.89
N VAL A 199 -7.80 0.21 -3.92
CA VAL A 199 -6.48 0.60 -3.38
C VAL A 199 -5.77 -0.63 -2.83
N ASP A 200 -4.44 -0.69 -3.00
CA ASP A 200 -3.64 -1.76 -2.42
C ASP A 200 -3.79 -1.76 -0.88
N PRO A 201 -4.36 -2.82 -0.28
CA PRO A 201 -4.62 -2.86 1.15
C PRO A 201 -3.35 -2.77 2.01
N THR A 202 -2.19 -3.17 1.48
CA THR A 202 -0.90 -2.98 2.17
C THR A 202 -0.53 -1.49 2.24
N LEU A 203 -0.76 -0.73 1.16
CA LEU A 203 -0.44 0.70 1.10
C LEU A 203 -1.40 1.53 1.95
N ALA A 204 -2.70 1.19 1.90
CA ALA A 204 -3.69 1.80 2.78
C ALA A 204 -3.35 1.54 4.26
N LEU A 205 -2.93 0.32 4.63
CA LEU A 205 -2.51 0.03 6.01
C LEU A 205 -1.28 0.85 6.42
N LEU A 206 -0.29 0.95 5.53
CA LEU A 206 0.92 1.75 5.75
C LEU A 206 0.60 3.23 5.98
N GLN A 207 -0.41 3.76 5.29
CA GLN A 207 -0.83 5.16 5.39
C GLN A 207 -1.48 5.51 6.75
N GLU A 208 -2.04 4.52 7.47
CA GLU A 208 -2.64 4.76 8.79
C GLU A 208 -1.59 4.97 9.90
N TYR A 209 -0.39 4.38 9.75
CA TYR A 209 0.64 4.44 10.78
C TYR A 209 1.10 5.87 11.15
N PRO A 210 1.41 6.78 10.19
CA PRO A 210 1.76 8.17 10.53
C PRO A 210 0.71 8.93 11.35
N ARG A 211 -0.56 8.52 11.29
CA ARG A 211 -1.66 9.14 12.06
C ARG A 211 -1.72 8.65 13.50
N ASN A 212 -1.01 7.58 13.84
CA ASN A 212 -0.92 7.02 15.19
C ASN A 212 0.54 7.04 15.69
N PRO A 213 0.95 8.01 16.52
CA PRO A 213 2.35 8.15 16.95
C PRO A 213 2.94 6.93 17.66
N ALA A 214 2.12 6.22 18.45
CA ALA A 214 2.56 5.03 19.17
C ALA A 214 2.81 3.86 18.21
N GLY A 215 1.86 3.60 17.30
CA GLY A 215 2.01 2.62 16.23
C GLY A 215 3.18 2.95 15.30
N TRP A 216 3.35 4.22 14.92
CA TRP A 216 4.49 4.69 14.12
C TRP A 216 5.84 4.39 14.80
N SER A 217 5.95 4.64 16.10
CA SER A 217 7.13 4.32 16.89
C SER A 217 7.45 2.81 16.87
N ILE A 218 6.41 1.96 16.99
CA ILE A 218 6.56 0.50 16.94
C ILE A 218 7.01 0.05 15.55
N LEU A 219 6.36 0.53 14.48
CA LEU A 219 6.72 0.19 13.10
C LEU A 219 8.16 0.61 12.78
N THR A 220 8.54 1.86 13.09
CA THR A 220 9.89 2.36 12.85
C THR A 220 10.94 1.63 13.67
N SER A 221 10.64 1.30 14.93
CA SER A 221 11.51 0.45 15.76
C SER A 221 11.72 -0.93 15.14
N ARG A 222 10.68 -1.54 14.56
CA ARG A 222 10.77 -2.81 13.85
C ARG A 222 11.56 -2.72 12.55
N ILE A 223 11.36 -1.67 11.75
CA ILE A 223 12.17 -1.40 10.54
C ILE A 223 13.66 -1.28 10.90
N LEU A 224 13.95 -0.60 12.01
CA LEU A 224 15.31 -0.31 12.48
C LEU A 224 15.91 -1.43 13.34
N ALA A 225 15.20 -2.53 13.58
CA ALA A 225 15.64 -3.62 14.44
C ALA A 225 16.96 -4.25 13.97
N SER A 226 17.19 -4.27 12.66
CA SER A 226 18.46 -4.70 12.07
C SER A 226 18.71 -4.00 10.73
N ARG A 227 19.97 -3.95 10.29
CA ARG A 227 20.33 -3.47 8.94
C ARG A 227 19.61 -4.26 7.85
N PHE A 228 19.48 -5.57 8.03
CA PHE A 228 18.79 -6.45 7.08
C PHE A 228 17.30 -6.08 6.96
N THR A 229 16.63 -5.86 8.09
CA THR A 229 15.21 -5.45 8.11
C THR A 229 15.02 -4.08 7.45
N THR A 230 15.89 -3.11 7.74
CA THR A 230 15.83 -1.79 7.10
C THR A 230 16.02 -1.90 5.59
N MET A 231 16.99 -2.68 5.13
CA MET A 231 17.25 -2.89 3.70
C MET A 231 16.06 -3.53 3.00
N ARG A 232 15.49 -4.62 3.56
CA ARG A 232 14.31 -5.30 2.99
C ARG A 232 13.08 -4.41 2.96
N PHE A 233 12.86 -3.63 4.02
CA PHE A 233 11.77 -2.66 4.05
C PHE A 233 11.92 -1.65 2.90
N CYS A 234 13.10 -1.01 2.78
CA CYS A 234 13.34 -0.04 1.72
C CYS A 234 13.20 -0.65 0.32
N GLU A 235 13.68 -1.88 0.13
CA GLU A 235 13.59 -2.58 -1.16
C GLU A 235 12.14 -2.90 -1.52
N GLY A 236 11.36 -3.46 -0.58
CA GLY A 236 9.95 -3.76 -0.76
C GLY A 236 9.10 -2.52 -1.02
N TYR A 237 9.37 -1.44 -0.29
CA TYR A 237 8.74 -0.14 -0.50
C TYR A 237 8.97 0.40 -1.91
N LEU A 238 10.24 0.40 -2.34
CA LEU A 238 10.63 0.86 -3.68
C LEU A 238 10.05 -0.04 -4.78
N GLY A 239 10.04 -1.36 -4.55
CA GLY A 239 9.46 -2.32 -5.48
C GLY A 239 7.97 -2.07 -5.71
N ARG A 240 7.22 -1.71 -4.66
CA ARG A 240 5.79 -1.39 -4.78
C ARG A 240 5.54 -0.12 -5.57
N MET A 241 6.36 0.91 -5.35
CA MET A 241 6.34 2.14 -6.14
C MET A 241 6.56 1.85 -7.63
N GLU A 242 7.61 1.10 -7.97
CA GLU A 242 7.93 0.75 -9.37
C GLU A 242 6.95 -0.23 -10.02
N ARG A 243 6.13 -0.91 -9.23
CA ARG A 243 5.08 -1.79 -9.74
C ARG A 243 3.91 -0.99 -10.32
N LEU A 244 3.65 0.23 -9.83
CA LEU A 244 2.47 1.02 -10.21
C LEU A 244 2.35 1.29 -11.73
N PRO A 245 3.40 1.73 -12.46
CA PRO A 245 3.32 1.89 -13.92
C PRO A 245 2.87 0.62 -14.65
N LYS A 246 3.37 -0.55 -14.19
CA LYS A 246 3.00 -1.84 -14.77
C LYS A 246 1.54 -2.20 -14.48
N LEU A 247 1.02 -1.84 -13.30
CA LEU A 247 -0.40 -2.03 -12.99
C LEU A 247 -1.29 -1.11 -13.85
N GLY A 248 -0.86 0.12 -14.10
CA GLY A 248 -1.55 1.01 -15.03
C GLY A 248 -1.60 0.46 -16.46
N ALA A 249 -0.49 -0.10 -16.94
CA ALA A 249 -0.45 -0.78 -18.23
C ALA A 249 -1.35 -2.04 -18.30
N LEU A 250 -1.67 -2.65 -17.16
CA LEU A 250 -2.62 -3.77 -17.04
C LEU A 250 -4.07 -3.32 -16.84
N GLY A 251 -4.35 -2.02 -16.87
CA GLY A 251 -5.70 -1.46 -16.78
C GLY A 251 -6.18 -1.16 -15.36
N LEU A 252 -5.27 -1.00 -14.38
CA LEU A 252 -5.64 -0.47 -13.07
C LEU A 252 -6.20 0.95 -13.22
N HIS A 253 -7.27 1.27 -12.49
CA HIS A 253 -7.96 2.55 -12.65
C HIS A 253 -7.05 3.74 -12.27
N PRO A 254 -7.03 4.84 -13.04
CA PRO A 254 -6.16 5.99 -12.78
C PRO A 254 -6.30 6.58 -11.37
N ASN A 255 -7.53 6.67 -10.85
CA ASN A 255 -7.76 7.15 -9.47
C ASN A 255 -7.11 6.22 -8.42
N THR A 256 -7.11 4.91 -8.66
CA THR A 256 -6.50 3.93 -7.77
C THR A 256 -4.98 4.03 -7.82
N LEU A 257 -4.39 4.19 -9.00
CA LEU A 257 -2.96 4.50 -9.15
C LEU A 257 -2.56 5.76 -8.40
N ALA A 258 -3.36 6.83 -8.53
CA ALA A 258 -3.11 8.09 -7.84
C ALA A 258 -3.24 7.95 -6.31
N GLN A 259 -4.19 7.17 -5.82
CA GLN A 259 -4.35 6.89 -4.39
C GLN A 259 -3.19 6.05 -3.84
N ASP A 260 -2.82 4.96 -4.51
CA ASP A 260 -1.68 4.11 -4.12
C ASP A 260 -0.36 4.90 -4.14
N PHE A 261 -0.14 5.69 -5.20
CA PHE A 261 1.02 6.55 -5.29
C PHE A 261 1.01 7.65 -4.21
N GLY A 262 -0.16 8.23 -3.94
CA GLY A 262 -0.36 9.21 -2.88
C GLY A 262 -0.05 8.66 -1.48
N ALA A 263 -0.45 7.42 -1.20
CA ALA A 263 -0.12 6.71 0.04
C ALA A 263 1.39 6.54 0.20
N LEU A 264 2.07 6.01 -0.84
CA LEU A 264 3.53 5.88 -0.88
C LEU A 264 4.24 7.25 -0.79
N TYR A 265 3.71 8.28 -1.44
CA TYR A 265 4.27 9.61 -1.36
C TYR A 265 4.20 10.16 0.08
N TYR A 266 3.03 10.05 0.72
CA TYR A 266 2.79 10.56 2.06
C TYR A 266 3.67 9.87 3.10
N THR A 267 3.74 8.53 3.07
CA THR A 267 4.52 7.76 4.03
C THR A 267 6.02 7.94 3.82
N LEU A 268 6.46 8.17 2.57
CA LEU A 268 7.88 8.40 2.27
C LEU A 268 8.39 9.69 2.92
N GLY A 269 7.59 10.76 2.92
CA GLY A 269 7.92 12.01 3.61
C GLY A 269 8.19 11.80 5.12
N GLN A 270 7.46 10.89 5.74
CA GLN A 270 7.64 10.52 7.15
C GLN A 270 8.90 9.67 7.34
N PHE A 271 9.13 8.68 6.49
CA PHE A 271 10.30 7.81 6.58
C PHE A 271 11.63 8.53 6.29
N ILE A 272 11.66 9.48 5.37
CA ILE A 272 12.88 10.27 5.07
C ILE A 272 13.30 11.13 6.29
N SER A 273 12.36 11.49 7.16
CA SER A 273 12.66 12.18 8.42
C SER A 273 13.44 11.30 9.41
N THR A 274 13.53 9.98 9.18
CA THR A 274 14.34 9.04 9.97
C THR A 274 15.69 8.79 9.28
N PRO A 275 16.83 9.32 9.80
CA PRO A 275 18.09 9.35 9.06
C PRO A 275 18.60 7.98 8.57
N LYS A 276 18.45 6.93 9.38
CA LYS A 276 18.88 5.57 9.01
C LYS A 276 18.07 5.01 7.83
N ILE A 277 16.76 5.24 7.82
CA ILE A 277 15.86 4.81 6.73
C ILE A 277 16.16 5.64 5.49
N HIS A 278 16.30 6.97 5.63
CA HIS A 278 16.66 7.85 4.53
C HIS A 278 17.99 7.43 3.89
N GLN A 279 19.04 7.19 4.68
CA GLN A 279 20.34 6.74 4.16
C GLN A 279 20.22 5.44 3.37
N GLU A 280 19.41 4.49 3.84
CA GLU A 280 19.21 3.23 3.14
C GLU A 280 18.43 3.43 1.82
N PHE A 281 17.37 4.24 1.83
CA PHE A 281 16.69 4.66 0.59
C PHE A 281 17.65 5.33 -0.40
N ARG A 282 18.55 6.19 0.07
CA ARG A 282 19.57 6.83 -0.78
C ARG A 282 20.56 5.82 -1.35
N ARG A 283 20.99 4.80 -0.58
CA ARG A 283 21.82 3.70 -1.10
C ARG A 283 21.13 2.94 -2.23
N GLN A 284 19.81 2.78 -2.13
CA GLN A 284 18.97 2.12 -3.12
C GLN A 284 18.46 3.06 -4.24
N ARG A 285 19.04 4.26 -4.38
CA ARG A 285 18.71 5.25 -5.42
C ARG A 285 17.23 5.62 -5.48
N ILE A 286 16.58 5.80 -4.32
CA ILE A 286 15.17 6.21 -4.22
C ILE A 286 14.84 7.37 -5.16
N LEU A 287 15.69 8.40 -5.25
CA LEU A 287 15.36 9.60 -6.01
C LEU A 287 15.26 9.28 -7.49
N THR A 288 16.23 8.53 -8.03
CA THR A 288 16.20 8.10 -9.43
C THR A 288 14.94 7.28 -9.73
N ARG A 289 14.64 6.30 -8.87
CA ARG A 289 13.49 5.38 -9.03
C ARG A 289 12.16 6.12 -8.91
N TRP A 290 12.08 7.09 -8.00
CA TRP A 290 10.89 7.90 -7.74
C TRP A 290 10.60 8.86 -8.89
N VAL A 291 11.62 9.57 -9.42
CA VAL A 291 11.45 10.41 -10.63
C VAL A 291 10.90 9.56 -11.76
N ARG A 292 11.55 8.44 -12.10
CA ARG A 292 11.11 7.56 -13.20
C ARG A 292 9.67 7.09 -13.02
N THR A 293 9.30 6.66 -11.81
CA THR A 293 7.93 6.22 -11.52
C THR A 293 6.92 7.36 -11.75
N VAL A 294 7.22 8.59 -11.33
CA VAL A 294 6.33 9.74 -11.58
C VAL A 294 6.19 10.01 -13.07
N LEU A 295 7.29 9.94 -13.84
CA LEU A 295 7.25 10.17 -15.28
C LEU A 295 6.46 9.08 -16.01
N ASP A 296 6.65 7.82 -15.64
CA ASP A 296 5.88 6.70 -16.20
C ASP A 296 4.39 6.77 -15.86
N LEU A 297 4.05 7.43 -14.74
CA LEU A 297 2.66 7.65 -14.30
C LEU A 297 2.07 9.00 -14.71
N GLU A 298 2.85 9.88 -15.35
CA GLU A 298 2.44 11.28 -15.61
C GLU A 298 1.11 11.36 -16.37
N MET A 299 0.88 10.45 -17.32
CA MET A 299 -0.36 10.39 -18.10
C MET A 299 -1.62 10.06 -17.28
N TYR A 300 -1.46 9.47 -16.09
CA TYR A 300 -2.57 9.13 -15.19
C TYR A 300 -2.82 10.21 -14.13
N PHE A 301 -1.94 11.20 -14.03
CA PHE A 301 -1.99 12.24 -13.01
C PHE A 301 -2.50 13.57 -13.56
N MET A 302 -3.21 14.30 -12.72
CA MET A 302 -3.45 15.72 -12.98
C MET A 302 -2.10 16.47 -12.91
N PRO A 303 -1.88 17.51 -13.73
CA PRO A 303 -0.64 18.27 -13.73
C PRO A 303 -0.18 18.76 -12.34
N GLU A 304 -1.13 19.13 -11.49
CA GLU A 304 -0.89 19.57 -10.12
C GLU A 304 -0.28 18.46 -9.26
N HIS A 305 -0.75 17.22 -9.40
CA HIS A 305 -0.18 16.08 -8.70
C HIS A 305 1.24 15.80 -9.16
N THR A 306 1.50 15.83 -10.48
CA THR A 306 2.84 15.69 -11.03
C THR A 306 3.79 16.75 -10.47
N PHE A 307 3.38 18.02 -10.44
CA PHE A 307 4.18 19.10 -9.84
C PHE A 307 4.47 18.84 -8.36
N LEU A 308 3.46 18.47 -7.56
CA LEU A 308 3.62 18.18 -6.14
C LEU A 308 4.55 16.99 -5.90
N PHE A 309 4.47 15.93 -6.69
CA PHE A 309 5.35 14.78 -6.56
C PHE A 309 6.79 15.12 -6.94
N LEU A 310 7.02 15.79 -8.07
CA LEU A 310 8.37 16.18 -8.51
C LEU A 310 9.02 17.19 -7.57
N SER A 311 8.28 18.20 -7.10
CA SER A 311 8.81 19.19 -6.14
C SER A 311 9.24 18.57 -4.82
N HIS A 312 8.54 17.54 -4.34
CA HIS A 312 8.94 16.81 -3.13
C HIS A 312 10.13 15.90 -3.34
N ILE A 313 10.25 15.24 -4.50
CA ILE A 313 11.47 14.51 -4.87
C ILE A 313 12.66 15.46 -4.91
N PHE A 314 12.46 16.63 -5.52
CA PHE A 314 13.46 17.69 -5.56
C PHE A 314 13.86 18.12 -4.16
N ARG A 315 12.89 18.34 -3.26
CA ARG A 315 13.16 18.65 -1.84
C ARG A 315 13.89 17.52 -1.10
N ALA A 316 13.52 16.27 -1.35
CA ALA A 316 14.16 15.10 -0.77
C ALA A 316 15.63 14.98 -1.17
N SER A 317 16.02 15.54 -2.32
CA SER A 317 17.39 15.49 -2.83
C SER A 317 18.43 16.14 -1.92
N TYR A 318 18.02 17.16 -1.16
CA TYR A 318 18.88 17.94 -0.28
C TYR A 318 18.48 17.87 1.21
N GLN A 319 17.73 16.84 1.61
CA GLN A 319 17.41 16.66 3.03
C GLN A 319 18.62 16.21 3.86
N PRO A 320 18.68 16.62 5.16
CA PRO A 320 19.72 16.18 6.08
C PRO A 320 19.87 14.66 6.16
N GLY A 321 21.08 14.20 6.49
CA GLY A 321 21.41 12.78 6.60
C GLY A 321 21.95 12.13 5.33
N SER A 322 22.07 12.87 4.23
CA SER A 322 22.71 12.44 2.98
C SER A 322 23.50 13.58 2.33
N ASN A 323 24.33 13.29 1.30
CA ASN A 323 25.04 14.33 0.56
C ASN A 323 24.07 15.07 -0.38
N PRO A 324 23.79 16.37 -0.14
CA PRO A 324 22.78 17.10 -0.89
C PRO A 324 23.19 17.36 -2.34
N VAL A 325 24.47 17.62 -2.62
CA VAL A 325 25.00 17.82 -3.98
C VAL A 325 24.80 16.56 -4.81
N LYS A 326 25.17 15.40 -4.25
CA LYS A 326 24.98 14.11 -4.93
C LYS A 326 23.50 13.80 -5.17
N GLY A 327 22.61 14.15 -4.24
CA GLY A 327 21.17 13.98 -4.46
C GLY A 327 20.60 14.89 -5.50
N PHE A 328 21.05 16.14 -5.54
CA PHE A 328 20.66 17.07 -6.58
C PHE A 328 21.12 16.59 -7.97
N GLU A 329 22.38 16.13 -8.09
CA GLU A 329 22.89 15.49 -9.30
C GLU A 329 22.03 14.28 -9.71
N GLU A 330 21.67 13.43 -8.74
CA GLU A 330 20.85 12.22 -8.97
C GLU A 330 19.47 12.54 -9.57
N VAL A 331 18.76 13.56 -9.06
CA VAL A 331 17.43 13.91 -9.59
C VAL A 331 17.52 14.55 -10.98
N LEU A 332 18.54 15.35 -11.26
CA LEU A 332 18.79 15.89 -12.59
C LEU A 332 19.13 14.76 -13.59
N GLU A 333 19.97 13.81 -13.17
CA GLU A 333 20.28 12.64 -13.98
C GLU A 333 19.07 11.77 -14.30
N ALA A 334 18.10 11.74 -13.39
CA ALA A 334 16.84 11.04 -13.60
C ALA A 334 15.86 11.79 -14.52
N GLY A 335 16.18 13.01 -14.95
CA GLY A 335 15.37 13.80 -15.88
C GLY A 335 14.25 14.59 -15.21
N ILE A 336 14.39 14.94 -13.92
CA ILE A 336 13.33 15.66 -13.18
C ILE A 336 13.04 17.06 -13.74
N PHE A 337 14.04 17.70 -14.33
CA PHE A 337 14.05 19.14 -14.56
C PHE A 337 12.95 19.59 -15.53
N TYR A 338 12.87 18.97 -16.72
CA TYR A 338 11.89 19.36 -17.73
C TYR A 338 10.43 19.14 -17.27
N PRO A 339 10.05 17.95 -16.75
CA PRO A 339 8.70 17.71 -16.25
C PRO A 339 8.32 18.66 -15.12
N LEU A 340 9.28 19.00 -14.24
CA LEU A 340 9.07 19.96 -13.16
C LEU A 340 8.78 21.37 -13.71
N MET A 341 9.60 21.86 -14.65
CA MET A 341 9.40 23.17 -15.28
C MET A 341 8.12 23.23 -16.11
N SER A 342 7.79 22.17 -16.85
CA SER A 342 6.53 22.08 -17.60
C SER A 342 5.33 22.15 -16.65
N ALA A 343 5.36 21.38 -15.56
CA ALA A 343 4.30 21.39 -14.56
C ALA A 343 4.18 22.73 -13.83
N MET A 344 5.29 23.50 -13.69
CA MET A 344 5.33 24.87 -13.15
C MET A 344 4.57 25.92 -13.97
N THR A 345 4.41 25.68 -15.28
CA THR A 345 3.78 26.63 -16.22
C THR A 345 2.30 26.39 -16.45
N LYS A 346 1.76 25.25 -15.99
CA LYS A 346 0.36 24.89 -16.18
C LYS A 346 -0.53 25.64 -15.17
N PRO A 347 -1.71 26.15 -15.59
CA PRO A 347 -2.60 26.89 -14.70
C PRO A 347 -3.13 25.99 -13.58
N THR A 348 -3.01 26.43 -12.32
CA THR A 348 -3.49 25.69 -11.14
C THR A 348 -4.53 26.48 -10.35
N SER A 349 -5.44 25.78 -9.68
CA SER A 349 -6.50 26.35 -8.82
C SER A 349 -5.99 26.87 -7.47
N HIS A 350 -4.81 26.43 -7.01
CA HIS A 350 -4.27 26.71 -5.67
C HIS A 350 -3.00 27.59 -5.70
N ARG A 351 -3.12 28.83 -6.15
CA ARG A 351 -1.97 29.72 -6.49
C ARG A 351 -1.01 30.05 -5.33
N GLN A 352 -1.46 30.14 -4.08
CA GLN A 352 -0.62 30.63 -2.98
C GLN A 352 0.41 29.60 -2.49
N ASP A 353 0.00 28.35 -2.26
CA ASP A 353 0.92 27.29 -1.83
C ASP A 353 1.88 26.91 -2.97
N TYR A 354 1.40 26.99 -4.21
CA TYR A 354 2.19 26.78 -5.40
C TYR A 354 3.39 27.73 -5.49
N ARG A 355 3.18 29.03 -5.23
CA ARG A 355 4.25 30.04 -5.29
C ARG A 355 5.39 29.74 -4.31
N LYS A 356 5.06 29.34 -3.07
CA LYS A 356 6.08 28.97 -2.07
C LYS A 356 6.94 27.81 -2.53
N VAL A 357 6.33 26.79 -3.15
CA VAL A 357 7.06 25.63 -3.68
C VAL A 357 7.97 26.04 -4.84
N VAL A 358 7.48 26.88 -5.75
CA VAL A 358 8.28 27.46 -6.84
C VAL A 358 9.48 28.25 -6.32
N ASP A 359 9.27 29.11 -5.33
CA ASP A 359 10.35 29.90 -4.71
C ASP A 359 11.41 28.99 -4.06
N CYS A 360 10.99 27.92 -3.39
CA CYS A 360 11.92 26.91 -2.85
C CYS A 360 12.73 26.20 -3.94
N ILE A 361 12.11 25.85 -5.07
CA ILE A 361 12.79 25.23 -6.21
C ILE A 361 13.84 26.19 -6.78
N ALA A 362 13.47 27.46 -6.99
CA ALA A 362 14.38 28.49 -7.49
C ALA A 362 15.57 28.70 -6.55
N GLN A 363 15.34 28.79 -5.23
CA GLN A 363 16.41 28.92 -4.24
C GLN A 363 17.36 27.72 -4.25
N ALA A 364 16.83 26.50 -4.37
CA ALA A 364 17.66 25.30 -4.47
C ALA A 364 18.45 25.27 -5.79
N LEU A 365 17.85 25.64 -6.93
CA LEU A 365 18.57 25.77 -8.20
C LEU A 365 19.73 26.77 -8.10
N LEU A 366 19.51 27.91 -7.46
CA LEU A 366 20.57 28.91 -7.21
C LEU A 366 21.67 28.35 -6.31
N ALA A 367 21.29 27.74 -5.18
CA ALA A 367 22.24 27.20 -4.21
C ALA A 367 23.11 26.08 -4.81
N PHE A 368 22.50 25.14 -5.55
CA PHE A 368 23.23 24.03 -6.15
C PHE A 368 23.88 24.37 -7.49
N GLY A 369 23.44 25.43 -8.16
CA GLY A 369 24.00 25.93 -9.41
C GLY A 369 25.45 26.43 -9.29
N TYR A 370 25.92 26.75 -8.08
CA TYR A 370 27.34 27.07 -7.84
C TYR A 370 28.27 25.86 -7.96
N HIS A 371 27.75 24.63 -7.87
CA HIS A 371 28.58 23.43 -8.01
C HIS A 371 28.83 23.12 -9.49
N PRO A 372 30.10 23.05 -9.96
CA PRO A 372 30.41 22.94 -11.39
C PRO A 372 29.76 21.75 -12.11
N ARG A 373 29.61 20.62 -11.41
CA ARG A 373 28.96 19.43 -11.96
C ARG A 373 27.46 19.64 -12.15
N THR A 374 26.80 20.19 -11.15
CA THR A 374 25.39 20.57 -11.21
C THR A 374 25.15 21.61 -12.31
N ALA A 375 25.96 22.67 -12.36
CA ALA A 375 25.86 23.72 -13.39
C ALA A 375 25.97 23.14 -14.80
N LYS A 376 26.96 22.27 -15.03
CA LYS A 376 27.15 21.58 -16.32
C LYS A 376 25.93 20.73 -16.69
N ARG A 377 25.34 20.03 -15.71
CA ARG A 377 24.14 19.20 -15.93
C ARG A 377 22.92 20.05 -16.25
N LEU A 378 22.66 21.09 -15.46
CA LEU A 378 21.57 22.04 -15.69
C LEU A 378 21.68 22.66 -17.09
N ARG A 379 22.87 23.14 -17.48
CA ARG A 379 23.11 23.69 -18.82
C ARG A 379 22.72 22.68 -19.90
N ARG A 380 23.16 21.42 -19.80
CA ARG A 380 22.78 20.38 -20.77
C ARG A 380 21.26 20.17 -20.81
N ASP A 381 20.61 20.01 -19.66
CA ASP A 381 19.17 19.75 -19.61
C ASP A 381 18.37 20.94 -20.19
N PHE A 382 18.84 22.19 -19.98
CA PHE A 382 18.30 23.39 -20.62
C PHE A 382 18.51 23.40 -22.15
N GLU A 383 19.72 23.10 -22.63
CA GLU A 383 20.04 23.04 -24.05
C GLU A 383 19.21 21.97 -24.78
N GLU A 384 19.08 20.78 -24.19
CA GLU A 384 18.22 19.70 -24.69
C GLU A 384 16.75 20.16 -24.75
N HIS A 385 16.26 20.84 -23.71
CA HIS A 385 14.90 21.35 -23.68
C HIS A 385 14.63 22.40 -24.77
N ILE A 386 15.50 23.39 -24.92
CA ILE A 386 15.38 24.40 -25.98
C ILE A 386 15.39 23.73 -27.36
N SER A 387 16.21 22.70 -27.54
CA SER A 387 16.24 21.95 -28.80
C SER A 387 14.92 21.21 -29.09
N LEU A 388 14.28 20.64 -28.07
CA LEU A 388 12.95 20.00 -28.19
C LEU A 388 11.86 21.03 -28.46
N TRP A 389 11.87 22.15 -27.74
CA TRP A 389 10.91 23.23 -27.91
C TRP A 389 10.99 23.84 -29.32
N ARG A 390 12.20 24.08 -29.84
CA ARG A 390 12.43 24.52 -31.23
C ARG A 390 11.89 23.55 -32.29
N ARG A 391 11.80 22.26 -31.99
CA ARG A 391 11.23 21.25 -32.91
C ARG A 391 9.69 21.20 -32.85
N GLN A 392 9.11 21.49 -31.68
CA GLN A 392 7.67 21.37 -31.43
C GLN A 392 6.90 22.66 -31.70
N CYS A 393 7.53 23.82 -31.53
CA CYS A 393 6.94 25.12 -31.84
C CYS A 393 7.33 25.57 -33.26
N PRO A 394 6.37 26.00 -34.11
CA PRO A 394 6.67 26.67 -35.38
C PRO A 394 7.58 27.89 -35.15
N PRO A 395 8.37 28.34 -36.15
CA PRO A 395 9.34 29.41 -35.98
C PRO A 395 8.64 30.76 -35.75
N LEU A 396 8.34 31.06 -34.49
CA LEU A 396 7.76 32.34 -34.04
C LEU A 396 8.80 33.23 -33.35
N MET A 397 10.03 32.75 -33.13
CA MET A 397 11.13 33.53 -32.54
C MET A 397 12.41 33.39 -33.34
N ASP A 398 13.04 34.54 -33.61
CA ASP A 398 14.34 34.67 -34.27
C ASP A 398 15.45 33.98 -33.43
N PRO A 399 16.35 33.16 -34.03
CA PRO A 399 17.53 32.60 -33.36
C PRO A 399 18.31 33.57 -32.45
N GLY A 400 18.31 34.87 -32.74
CA GLY A 400 18.95 35.90 -31.90
C GLY A 400 18.33 36.06 -30.50
N GLN A 401 17.00 35.94 -30.39
CA GLN A 401 16.27 36.11 -29.11
C GLN A 401 16.52 34.94 -28.14
N TRP A 402 16.87 33.77 -28.68
CA TRP A 402 17.22 32.60 -27.85
C TRP A 402 18.57 32.75 -27.13
N LYS A 403 19.49 33.56 -27.64
CA LYS A 403 20.80 33.78 -27.02
C LYS A 403 20.75 34.68 -25.79
N GLU A 404 19.72 35.53 -25.67
CA GLU A 404 19.55 36.43 -24.52
C GLU A 404 18.79 35.76 -23.37
N LEU A 405 18.03 34.69 -23.65
CA LEU A 405 17.31 33.88 -22.64
C LEU A 405 18.17 32.79 -21.99
N LEU A 406 19.27 32.40 -22.65
CA LEU A 406 20.27 31.41 -22.20
C LEU A 406 21.39 32.07 -21.41
#